data_AF-A0A420I548-F1
#
_entry.id   AF-A0A420I548-F1
#
_cell.length_a   1.000
_cell.length_b   1.000
_cell.length_c   1.000
_cell.angle_alpha   90.00
_cell.angle_beta   90.00
_cell.angle_gamma   90.00
#
_symmetry.space_group_name_H-M   'P 1'
#
loop_
_entity.id
_entity.type
_entity.pdbx_description
1 polymer ?
#
loop_
_entity_poly.entity_id
_entity_poly.type
_entity_poly.pdbx_seq_one_letter_code
_entity_poly.pdbx_strand_id
1 'polypeptide(L)' 'MGKYQCRLEEICANRRWPPPAYFLQGSSNHHICTVVVINDRFQGEPQSSEEHARESAAEKAIRGIS' A
#
# COMPACT_ATOMS: atom_id res chain seq x y z
N MET A 1 10.17 -5.75 5.69
CA MET A 1 8.83 -5.29 5.32
C MET A 1 8.48 -4.10 6.20
N GLY A 2 7.84 -3.06 5.63
CA GLY A 2 7.49 -1.83 6.38
C GLY A 2 6.34 -2.07 7.36
N LYS A 3 6.28 -1.29 8.46
CA LYS A 3 5.32 -1.50 9.56
C LYS A 3 3.85 -1.51 9.11
N TYR A 4 3.51 -0.69 8.13
CA TYR A 4 2.13 -0.59 7.60
C TYR A 4 1.79 -1.73 6.64
N GLN A 5 2.78 -2.33 5.97
CA GLN A 5 2.52 -3.47 5.07
C GLN A 5 2.06 -4.67 5.89
N CYS A 6 2.79 -5.00 6.97
CA CYS A 6 2.40 -6.07 7.89
C CYS A 6 1.01 -5.80 8.49
N ARG A 7 0.75 -4.57 8.94
CA ARG A 7 -0.55 -4.23 9.52
C ARG A 7 -1.71 -4.34 8.52
N LEU A 8 -1.47 -3.95 7.27
CA LEU A 8 -2.46 -4.10 6.20
C LEU A 8 -2.75 -5.57 5.91
N GLU A 9 -1.70 -6.41 5.88
CA GLU A 9 -1.84 -7.87 5.73
C GLU A 9 -2.62 -8.49 6.88
N GLU A 10 -2.34 -8.11 8.13
CA GLU A 10 -3.09 -8.57 9.30
C GLU A 10 -4.56 -8.17 9.25
N ILE A 11 -4.87 -6.95 8.81
CA ILE A 11 -6.27 -6.51 8.62
C ILE A 11 -6.94 -7.35 7.54
N CYS A 12 -6.27 -7.57 6.40
CA CYS A 12 -6.81 -8.38 5.32
C CYS A 12 -7.05 -9.82 5.80
N ALA A 13 -6.10 -10.43 6.50
CA ALA A 13 -6.22 -11.76 7.06
C ALA A 13 -7.39 -11.86 8.06
N ASN A 14 -7.50 -10.93 9.00
CA ASN A 14 -8.59 -10.89 9.98
C ASN A 14 -9.96 -10.73 9.32
N ARG A 15 -10.04 -9.97 8.23
CA ARG A 15 -11.29 -9.73 7.47
C ARG A 15 -11.56 -10.80 6.40
N ARG A 16 -10.72 -11.84 6.29
CA ARG A 16 -10.76 -12.85 5.20
C ARG A 16 -10.72 -12.23 3.80
N TRP A 17 -10.01 -11.12 3.66
CA TRP A 17 -9.75 -10.49 2.37
C TRP A 17 -8.53 -11.11 1.70
N PRO A 18 -8.45 -11.06 0.35
CA PRO A 18 -7.23 -11.43 -0.35
C PRO A 18 -6.05 -10.55 0.08
N PRO A 19 -4.82 -11.07 -0.01
CA PRO A 19 -3.64 -10.31 0.37
C PRO A 19 -3.51 -9.02 -0.47
N PRO A 20 -3.06 -7.91 0.13
CA PRO A 20 -2.92 -6.64 -0.56
C PRO A 20 -1.86 -6.75 -1.66
N ALA A 21 -2.18 -6.28 -2.86
CA ALA A 21 -1.28 -6.28 -4.00
C ALA A 21 -0.64 -4.90 -4.19
N TYR A 22 0.70 -4.84 -4.15
CA TYR A 22 1.45 -3.60 -4.29
C TYR A 22 2.00 -3.45 -5.72
N PHE A 23 1.56 -2.40 -6.39
CA PHE A 23 2.03 -1.99 -7.70
C PHE A 23 2.90 -0.76 -7.53
N LEU A 24 4.21 -0.98 -7.60
CA LEU A 24 5.17 0.12 -7.58
C LEU A 24 5.42 0.60 -9.01
N GLN A 25 5.19 1.88 -9.22
CA GLN A 25 5.46 2.57 -10.47
C GLN A 25 6.59 3.57 -10.23
N GLY A 26 7.80 3.18 -10.60
CA GLY A 26 8.95 4.08 -10.61
C GLY A 26 8.94 4.91 -11.88
N SER A 27 8.89 6.23 -11.74
CA SER A 27 9.14 7.17 -12.84
C SER A 27 10.43 7.94 -12.55
N SER A 28 11.08 8.49 -13.58
CA SER A 28 12.43 9.06 -13.50
C SER A 28 12.63 10.16 -12.43
N ASN A 29 11.54 10.75 -11.91
CA ASN A 29 11.57 11.78 -10.87
C ASN A 29 10.94 11.37 -9.53
N HIS A 30 10.04 10.37 -9.50
CA HIS A 30 9.32 9.98 -8.28
C HIS A 30 8.85 8.51 -8.37
N HIS A 31 8.83 7.84 -7.22
CA HIS A 31 8.25 6.52 -7.04
C HIS A 31 6.84 6.64 -6.46
N ILE A 32 5.86 6.09 -7.15
CA ILE A 32 4.47 6.03 -6.69
C ILE A 32 4.15 4.56 -6.43
N CYS A 33 3.49 4.26 -5.31
CA CYS A 33 2.99 2.92 -5.06
C CYS A 33 1.45 2.94 -4.99
N THR A 34 0.84 1.97 -5.64
CA THR A 34 -0.59 1.71 -5.57
C THR A 34 -0.81 0.37 -4.90
N VAL A 35 -1.58 0.33 -3.83
CA VAL A 35 -1.98 -0.91 -3.19
C VAL A 35 -3.43 -1.22 -3.51
N VAL A 36 -3.70 -2.45 -3.93
CA VAL A 36 -5.06 -2.93 -4.20
C VAL A 36 -5.44 -3.87 -3.07
N VAL A 37 -6.52 -3.54 -2.37
CA VAL A 37 -7.09 -4.31 -1.27
C VAL A 37 -8.51 -4.67 -1.67
N ILE A 38 -8.84 -5.96 -1.67
CA ILE A 38 -10.14 -6.48 -2.10
C ILE A 38 -10.55 -6.00 -3.51
N ASN A 39 -11.30 -4.91 -3.59
CA ASN A 39 -11.79 -4.29 -4.83
C ASN A 39 -11.49 -2.77 -4.86
N ASP A 40 -10.81 -2.26 -3.84
CA ASP A 40 -10.42 -0.87 -3.71
C ASP A 40 -8.93 -0.71 -3.99
N ARG A 41 -8.60 0.40 -4.64
CA ARG A 41 -7.23 0.76 -5.00
C ARG A 41 -6.85 2.05 -4.31
N PHE A 42 -5.78 2.00 -3.54
CA PHE A 42 -5.26 3.11 -2.79
C PHE A 42 -3.90 3.49 -3.35
N GLN A 43 -3.84 4.64 -4.00
CA GLN A 43 -2.60 5.20 -4.50
C GLN A 43 -1.97 6.09 -3.44
N GLY A 44 -0.77 5.69 -3.01
CA GLY A 44 0.09 6.46 -2.12
C GLY A 44 0.67 7.69 -2.80
N GLU A 45 1.38 8.50 -2.02
CA GLU A 45 1.99 9.73 -2.51
C GLU A 45 3.30 9.45 -3.29
N PRO A 46 3.65 10.29 -4.27
CA PRO A 46 4.94 10.24 -4.94
C PRO A 46 6.06 10.50 -3.93
N GLN A 47 6.96 9.54 -3.79
CA GLN A 47 8.11 9.59 -2.87
C GLN A 47 9.42 9.43 -3.63
N SER A 48 10.51 9.90 -3.06
CA SER A 48 11.84 9.76 -3.65
C SER A 48 12.42 8.35 -3.54
N SER A 49 11.78 7.48 -2.74
CA SER A 49 12.23 6.10 -2.49
C SER A 49 11.07 5.12 -2.58
N GLU A 50 11.34 3.94 -3.14
CA GLU A 50 10.37 2.85 -3.28
C GLU A 50 9.78 2.39 -1.93
N GLU A 51 10.62 2.35 -0.90
CA GLU A 51 10.23 1.95 0.45
C GLU A 51 9.19 2.93 1.03
N HIS A 52 9.47 4.23 0.96
CA HIS A 52 8.55 5.28 1.40
C HIS A 52 7.25 5.29 0.58
N ALA A 53 7.34 5.05 -0.73
CA ALA A 53 6.16 4.96 -1.59
C ALA A 53 5.23 3.82 -1.16
N ARG A 54 5.78 2.63 -0.91
CA ARG A 54 5.01 1.47 -0.40
C ARG A 54 4.42 1.75 0.97
N GLU A 55 5.17 2.43 1.82
CA GLU A 55 4.73 2.76 3.17
C GLU A 55 3.55 3.74 3.17
N SER A 56 3.63 4.80 2.37
CA SER A 56 2.54 5.77 2.16
C SER A 56 1.28 5.11 1.58
N ALA A 57 1.43 4.23 0.59
CA ALA A 57 0.30 3.50 0.01
C ALA A 57 -0.39 2.59 1.04
N ALA A 58 0.40 1.84 1.82
CA ALA A 58 -0.13 0.97 2.87
C ALA A 58 -0.85 1.76 3.96
N GLU A 59 -0.29 2.89 4.43
CA GLU A 59 -0.95 3.75 5.42
C GLU A 59 -2.29 4.26 4.91
N LYS A 60 -2.34 4.74 3.66
CA LYS A 60 -3.55 5.26 3.04
C LYS A 60 -4.62 4.20 2.87
N ALA A 61 -4.22 2.97 2.52
CA ALA A 61 -5.13 1.83 2.47
C ALA A 61 -5.67 1.47 3.85
N ILE A 62 -4.81 1.39 4.87
CA ILE A 62 -5.26 1.14 6.26
C ILE A 62 -6.29 2.18 6.67
N ARG A 63 -6.03 3.47 6.42
CA ARG A 63 -6.98 4.56 6.75
C ARG A 63 -8.28 4.51 5.94
N GLY A 64 -8.23 3.96 4.72
CA GLY A 64 -9.40 3.83 3.85
C GLY A 64 -10.28 2.62 4.18
N ILE A 65 -9.71 1.56 4.75
CA ILE A 65 -10.43 0.32 5.12
C ILE A 65 -10.78 0.22 6.61
N SER A 66 -10.17 1.08 7.44
CA SER A 66 -10.33 1.10 8.89
C SER A 66 -11.51 1.93 9.36
#